data_AF-D6BFB8-F1
#
_entry.id   AF-D6BFB8-F1
#
_cell.length_a   1.000
_cell.length_b   1.000
_cell.length_c   1.000
_cell.angle_alpha   90.00
_cell.angle_beta   90.00
_cell.angle_gamma   90.00
#
_symmetry.space_group_name_H-M   'P 1'
#
loop_
_entity.id
_entity.type
_entity.pdbx_description
1 polymer ?
#
loop_
_entity_poly.entity_id
_entity_poly.type
_entity_poly.pdbx_seq_one_letter_code
_entity_poly.pdbx_strand_id
1 'polypeptide(L)'
;MSLKREEKDKIKDFLLKTIYYAENYFNIFVIITERTTKEIFDEYTSDDFVFNKTKITVHLAKDYLGHDFVSRSLAKRILMNVEKFKIIVLDFENIDNIGQGFADEVFRVFKNKNPDITIVPVNMNEEIEFMINRAMKNNLK
;
A
#
# COMPACT_ATOMS: atom_id res chain seq x y z
N MET A 1 7.90 -16.51 19.87
CA MET A 1 8.71 -17.77 19.83
C MET A 1 9.54 -17.73 18.55
N SER A 2 10.87 -17.85 18.59
CA SER A 2 11.69 -17.72 17.37
C SER A 2 11.58 -18.95 16.46
N LEU A 3 11.33 -18.74 15.17
CA LEU A 3 11.26 -19.80 14.14
C LEU A 3 12.54 -20.63 14.08
N LYS A 4 12.39 -21.94 13.87
CA LYS A 4 13.52 -22.87 13.67
C LYS A 4 14.23 -22.54 12.36
N ARG A 5 15.53 -22.83 12.28
CA ARG A 5 16.39 -22.50 11.13
C ARG A 5 15.87 -23.09 9.81
N GLU A 6 15.36 -24.32 9.86
CA GLU A 6 14.77 -25.04 8.73
C GLU A 6 13.50 -24.36 8.16
N GLU A 7 12.69 -23.74 9.03
CA GLU A 7 11.49 -23.00 8.63
C GLU A 7 11.88 -21.69 7.94
N LYS A 8 12.93 -21.02 8.44
CA LYS A 8 13.49 -19.81 7.81
C LYS A 8 14.04 -20.09 6.41
N ASP A 9 14.71 -21.23 6.22
CA ASP A 9 15.27 -21.61 4.92
C ASP A 9 14.17 -21.95 3.90
N LYS A 10 13.07 -22.61 4.31
CA LYS A 10 11.89 -22.84 3.45
C LYS A 10 11.19 -21.54 3.07
N ILE A 11 11.04 -20.61 4.01
CA ILE A 11 10.48 -19.28 3.72
C ILE A 11 11.38 -18.57 2.71
N LYS A 12 12.70 -18.57 2.92
CA LYS A 12 13.66 -17.94 2.01
C LYS A 12 13.56 -18.51 0.59
N ASP A 13 13.48 -19.83 0.45
CA ASP A 13 13.36 -20.50 -0.87
C ASP A 13 12.05 -20.15 -1.57
N PHE A 14 10.94 -20.15 -0.84
CA PHE A 14 9.63 -19.71 -1.35
C PHE A 14 9.66 -18.24 -1.81
N LEU A 15 10.27 -17.35 -1.02
CA LEU A 15 10.44 -15.95 -1.37
C LEU A 15 11.29 -15.77 -2.64
N LEU A 16 12.43 -16.45 -2.72
CA LEU A 16 13.32 -16.38 -3.88
C LEU A 16 12.60 -16.83 -5.16
N LYS A 17 11.85 -17.93 -5.08
CA LYS A 17 11.07 -18.45 -6.20
C LYS A 17 9.97 -17.48 -6.61
N THR A 18 9.28 -16.88 -5.64
CA THR A 18 8.20 -15.91 -5.88
C THR A 18 8.73 -14.63 -6.55
N ILE A 19 9.89 -14.14 -6.12
CA ILE A 19 10.57 -12.97 -6.71
C ILE A 19 11.03 -13.28 -8.14
N TYR A 20 11.59 -14.46 -8.39
CA TYR A 20 12.03 -14.90 -9.73
C TYR A 20 10.88 -14.92 -10.76
N TYR A 21 9.67 -15.32 -10.36
CA TYR A 21 8.49 -15.27 -11.23
C TYR A 21 7.97 -13.85 -11.52
N ALA A 22 8.37 -12.85 -10.71
CA ALA A 22 7.80 -11.51 -10.74
C ALA A 22 8.64 -10.49 -11.56
N GLU A 23 9.77 -10.93 -12.13
CA GLU A 23 10.87 -10.10 -12.67
C GLU A 23 10.53 -9.05 -13.74
N ASN A 24 9.27 -8.79 -14.10
CA ASN A 24 8.97 -7.70 -15.03
C ASN A 24 7.90 -6.68 -14.63
N TYR A 25 7.01 -6.90 -13.65
CA TYR A 25 5.93 -5.92 -13.39
C TYR A 25 5.37 -5.83 -11.95
N PHE A 26 5.88 -6.62 -10.99
CA PHE A 26 5.28 -6.70 -9.66
C PHE A 26 6.30 -6.54 -8.53
N ASN A 27 6.07 -5.57 -7.64
CA ASN A 27 6.73 -5.56 -6.34
C ASN A 27 5.99 -6.55 -5.44
N ILE A 28 6.66 -7.65 -5.06
CA ILE A 28 6.12 -8.60 -4.09
C ILE A 28 6.74 -8.30 -2.73
N PHE A 29 5.91 -7.83 -1.81
CA PHE A 29 6.26 -7.70 -0.40
C PHE A 29 5.69 -8.91 0.34
N VAL A 30 6.54 -9.59 1.12
CA VAL A 30 6.07 -10.66 2.00
C VAL A 30 6.18 -10.22 3.45
N ILE A 31 5.05 -10.32 4.14
CA ILE A 31 4.91 -9.97 5.54
C ILE A 31 4.89 -11.27 6.34
N ILE A 32 5.83 -11.40 7.28
CA ILE A 32 5.80 -12.47 8.29
C ILE A 32 5.03 -11.92 9.49
N THR A 33 4.00 -12.63 9.92
CA THR A 33 3.08 -12.17 10.98
C THR A 33 2.70 -13.32 11.91
N GLU A 34 2.46 -13.00 13.18
CA GLU A 34 1.91 -13.95 14.17
C GLU A 34 0.38 -14.07 14.07
N ARG A 35 -0.26 -13.25 13.23
CA ARG A 35 -1.70 -13.30 12.97
C ARG A 35 -2.10 -14.64 12.34
N THR A 36 -3.25 -15.14 12.79
CA THR A 36 -3.91 -16.32 12.26
C THR A 36 -4.48 -16.08 10.86
N THR A 37 -4.66 -17.15 10.08
CA THR A 37 -5.32 -17.06 8.77
C THR A 37 -6.72 -16.45 8.86
N LYS A 38 -7.45 -16.71 9.96
CA LYS A 38 -8.77 -16.12 10.18
C LYS A 38 -8.71 -14.61 10.34
N GLU A 39 -7.78 -14.10 11.14
CA GLU A 39 -7.60 -12.64 11.31
C GLU A 39 -7.24 -11.96 9.99
N ILE A 40 -6.37 -12.58 9.18
CA ILE A 40 -6.04 -12.07 7.83
C ILE A 40 -7.26 -12.10 6.92
N PHE A 41 -8.00 -13.20 6.93
CA PHE A 41 -9.19 -13.34 6.09
C PHE A 41 -10.23 -12.27 6.45
N ASP A 42 -10.61 -12.19 7.72
CA ASP A 42 -11.59 -11.22 8.23
C ASP A 42 -11.17 -9.77 7.95
N GLU A 43 -9.87 -9.44 7.98
CA GLU A 43 -9.39 -8.06 7.72
C GLU A 43 -9.50 -7.64 6.24
N TYR A 44 -9.32 -8.58 5.31
CA TYR A 44 -9.17 -8.29 3.88
C TYR A 44 -10.37 -8.72 3.02
N THR A 45 -11.36 -9.41 3.60
CA THR A 45 -12.61 -9.77 2.93
C THR A 45 -13.79 -8.87 3.35
N SER A 46 -14.76 -8.69 2.46
CA SER A 46 -16.07 -8.10 2.79
C SER A 46 -17.05 -9.11 3.36
N ASP A 47 -18.27 -8.68 3.69
CA ASP A 47 -19.37 -9.53 4.17
C ASP A 47 -19.66 -10.73 3.24
N ASP A 48 -19.45 -10.56 1.92
CA ASP A 48 -19.58 -11.60 0.90
C ASP A 48 -18.31 -12.46 0.71
N PHE A 49 -17.33 -12.37 1.61
CA PHE A 49 -16.06 -13.10 1.57
C PHE A 49 -15.17 -12.83 0.33
N VAL A 50 -15.36 -11.69 -0.33
CA VAL A 50 -14.54 -11.27 -1.48
C VAL A 50 -13.35 -10.44 -0.99
N PHE A 51 -12.15 -10.76 -1.48
CA PHE A 51 -10.93 -9.98 -1.25
C PHE A 51 -10.97 -8.64 -2.01
N ASN A 52 -11.73 -7.69 -1.50
CA ASN A 52 -11.96 -6.39 -2.13
C ASN A 52 -11.19 -5.25 -1.44
N LYS A 53 -10.42 -5.56 -0.39
CA LYS A 53 -9.59 -4.61 0.35
C LYS A 53 -8.12 -4.93 0.16
N THR A 54 -7.30 -3.89 0.09
CA THR A 54 -5.84 -3.99 0.14
C THR A 54 -5.26 -2.93 1.06
N LYS A 55 -4.07 -3.19 1.60
CA LYS A 55 -3.31 -2.27 2.43
C LYS A 55 -1.92 -2.09 1.83
N ILE A 56 -1.54 -0.84 1.57
CA ILE A 56 -0.21 -0.46 1.12
C ILE A 56 0.49 0.22 2.30
N THR A 57 1.54 -0.42 2.81
CA THR A 57 2.42 0.20 3.80
C THR A 57 3.44 1.07 3.07
N VAL A 58 3.27 2.38 3.16
CA VAL A 58 3.97 3.35 2.33
C VAL A 58 5.48 3.31 2.61
N HIS A 59 5.93 3.20 3.86
CA HIS A 59 7.36 3.16 4.16
C HIS A 59 8.10 1.96 3.53
N LEU A 60 7.45 0.81 3.33
CA LEU A 60 8.07 -0.33 2.64
C LEU A 60 8.39 -0.01 1.18
N ALA A 61 7.59 0.87 0.55
CA ALA A 61 7.93 1.41 -0.75
C ALA A 61 9.08 2.43 -0.68
N LYS A 62 9.29 3.12 0.44
CA LYS A 62 10.40 4.06 0.65
C LYS A 62 11.72 3.32 0.66
N ASP A 63 11.80 2.30 1.51
CA ASP A 63 13.03 1.54 1.77
C ASP A 63 13.49 0.79 0.53
N TYR A 64 12.55 0.31 -0.30
CA TYR A 64 12.85 -0.38 -1.55
C TYR A 64 13.22 0.57 -2.70
N LEU A 65 12.64 1.77 -2.73
CA LEU A 65 12.81 2.71 -3.85
C LEU A 65 13.87 3.79 -3.59
N GLY A 66 14.32 3.97 -2.35
CA GLY A 66 15.36 4.94 -1.99
C GLY A 66 14.96 6.40 -2.24
N HIS A 67 13.66 6.69 -2.27
CA HIS A 67 13.13 8.00 -2.63
C HIS A 67 12.02 8.45 -1.67
N ASP A 68 11.99 9.75 -1.37
CA ASP A 68 10.88 10.36 -0.63
C ASP A 68 9.60 10.39 -1.48
N PHE A 69 8.44 10.38 -0.81
CA PHE A 69 7.10 10.37 -1.42
C PHE A 69 6.69 11.72 -1.99
N VAL A 70 7.52 12.31 -2.83
CA VAL A 70 7.33 13.67 -3.33
C VAL A 70 6.62 13.70 -4.68
N SER A 71 6.89 12.72 -5.54
CA SER A 71 6.56 12.78 -6.97
C SER A 71 5.27 12.02 -7.35
N ARG A 72 4.66 12.43 -8.47
CA ARG A 72 3.52 11.74 -9.08
C ARG A 72 3.87 10.34 -9.58
N SER A 73 5.08 10.14 -10.11
CA SER A 73 5.51 8.84 -10.63
C SER A 73 5.55 7.79 -9.52
N LEU A 74 5.97 8.19 -8.31
CA LEU A 74 5.97 7.32 -7.15
C LEU A 74 4.55 6.97 -6.68
N ALA A 75 3.63 7.94 -6.66
CA ALA A 75 2.21 7.69 -6.41
C ALA A 75 1.61 6.69 -7.41
N LYS A 76 1.86 6.88 -8.71
CA LYS A 76 1.40 5.95 -9.74
C LYS A 76 1.94 4.54 -9.52
N ARG A 77 3.21 4.42 -9.11
CA ARG A 77 3.88 3.13 -8.90
C ARG A 77 3.24 2.34 -7.76
N ILE A 78 2.93 2.98 -6.63
CA ILE A 78 2.30 2.30 -5.49
C ILE A 78 0.82 1.96 -5.76
N LEU A 79 0.18 2.70 -6.67
CA LEU A 79 -1.20 2.47 -7.10
C LEU A 79 -1.30 1.55 -8.34
N MET A 80 -0.22 0.90 -8.77
CA MET A 80 -0.29 -0.06 -9.88
C MET A 80 -1.12 -1.29 -9.48
N ASN A 81 -2.04 -1.70 -10.35
CA ASN A 81 -2.85 -2.92 -10.20
C ASN A 81 -3.76 -2.98 -8.96
N VAL A 82 -4.02 -1.84 -8.32
CA VAL A 82 -4.94 -1.75 -7.17
C VAL A 82 -6.39 -1.47 -7.58
N GLU A 83 -6.64 -1.18 -8.86
CA GLU A 83 -7.98 -0.86 -9.40
C GLU A 83 -8.99 -2.01 -9.25
N LYS A 84 -8.53 -3.24 -8.97
CA LYS A 84 -9.38 -4.40 -8.66
C LYS A 84 -9.99 -4.38 -7.25
N PHE A 85 -9.49 -3.54 -6.35
CA PHE A 85 -9.96 -3.42 -4.98
C PHE A 85 -10.96 -2.26 -4.85
N LYS A 86 -11.95 -2.43 -3.98
CA LYS A 86 -12.92 -1.38 -3.61
C LYS A 86 -12.41 -0.51 -2.48
N ILE A 87 -11.55 -1.04 -1.61
CA ILE A 87 -10.98 -0.32 -0.48
C ILE A 87 -9.45 -0.41 -0.55
N ILE A 88 -8.79 0.73 -0.54
CA ILE A 88 -7.33 0.85 -0.51
C ILE A 88 -6.96 1.59 0.78
N VAL A 89 -6.30 0.89 1.69
CA VAL A 89 -5.72 1.50 2.88
C VAL A 89 -4.29 1.94 2.55
N LEU A 90 -3.99 3.23 2.74
CA LEU A 90 -2.64 3.77 2.64
C LEU A 90 -2.12 4.03 4.05
N ASP A 91 -1.14 3.25 4.48
CA ASP A 91 -0.56 3.34 5.80
C ASP A 91 0.72 4.17 5.76
N PHE A 92 0.65 5.34 6.40
CA PHE A 92 1.72 6.33 6.46
C PHE A 92 2.62 6.20 7.71
N GLU A 93 2.54 5.08 8.44
CA GLU A 93 3.47 4.79 9.52
C GLU A 93 4.92 4.94 9.04
N ASN A 94 5.78 5.56 9.86
CA ASN A 94 7.19 5.84 9.54
C ASN A 94 7.43 6.71 8.29
N ILE A 95 6.44 7.51 7.88
CA ILE A 95 6.61 8.54 6.85
C ILE A 95 6.60 9.92 7.51
N ASP A 96 7.65 10.70 7.24
CA ASP A 96 7.77 12.06 7.76
C ASP A 96 6.91 13.04 6.93
N ASN A 97 7.00 12.96 5.61
CA ASN A 97 6.27 13.84 4.70
C ASN A 97 5.90 13.18 3.36
N ILE A 98 4.97 13.82 2.66
CA ILE A 98 4.64 13.55 1.27
C ILE A 98 4.62 14.86 0.49
N GLY A 99 5.06 14.84 -0.76
CA GLY A 99 5.03 16.01 -1.63
C GLY A 99 3.66 16.24 -2.26
N GLN A 100 3.45 17.47 -2.73
CA GLN A 100 2.20 17.87 -3.38
C GLN A 100 1.88 17.00 -4.60
N GLY A 101 2.89 16.61 -5.40
CA GLY A 101 2.68 15.76 -6.57
C GLY A 101 2.11 14.40 -6.17
N PHE A 102 2.68 13.77 -5.13
CA PHE A 102 2.18 12.50 -4.62
C PHE A 102 0.74 12.62 -4.13
N ALA A 103 0.45 13.57 -3.24
CA ALA A 103 -0.88 13.74 -2.66
C ALA A 103 -1.95 14.03 -3.75
N ASP A 104 -1.61 14.90 -4.70
CA ASP A 104 -2.47 15.27 -5.82
C ASP A 104 -2.79 14.08 -6.73
N GLU A 105 -1.80 13.24 -7.01
CA GLU A 105 -2.01 12.04 -7.82
C GLU A 105 -2.91 11.03 -7.11
N VAL A 106 -2.66 10.74 -5.83
CA VAL A 106 -3.40 9.73 -5.06
C VAL A 106 -4.83 10.18 -4.77
N PHE A 107 -4.99 11.32 -4.11
CA PHE A 107 -6.26 11.70 -3.49
C PHE A 107 -7.17 12.54 -4.39
N ARG A 108 -6.66 12.97 -5.55
CA ARG A 108 -7.44 13.67 -6.57
C ARG A 108 -7.45 12.95 -7.90
N VAL A 109 -6.30 12.79 -8.57
CA VAL A 109 -6.29 12.25 -9.94
C VAL A 109 -6.78 10.81 -9.98
N PHE A 110 -6.19 9.93 -9.17
CA PHE A 110 -6.55 8.51 -9.12
C PHE A 110 -7.96 8.32 -8.58
N LYS A 111 -8.34 9.02 -7.50
CA LYS A 111 -9.70 8.96 -6.94
C LYS A 111 -10.77 9.42 -7.94
N ASN A 112 -10.54 10.50 -8.68
CA ASN A 112 -11.51 10.99 -9.66
C ASN A 112 -11.63 10.04 -10.87
N LYS A 113 -10.53 9.38 -11.26
CA LYS A 113 -10.55 8.35 -12.30
C LYS A 113 -11.26 7.07 -11.84
N ASN A 114 -11.20 6.76 -10.55
CA ASN A 114 -11.75 5.54 -9.95
C ASN A 114 -12.76 5.87 -8.83
N PRO A 115 -13.95 6.42 -9.17
CA PRO A 115 -14.89 6.95 -8.18
C PRO A 115 -15.39 5.89 -7.19
N ASP A 116 -15.50 4.63 -7.62
CA ASP A 116 -15.97 3.51 -6.80
C ASP A 116 -14.95 3.01 -5.77
N ILE A 117 -13.70 3.46 -5.85
CA ILE A 117 -12.62 3.01 -4.95
C ILE A 117 -12.52 3.97 -3.77
N THR A 118 -12.62 3.45 -2.56
CA THR A 118 -12.40 4.22 -1.33
C THR A 118 -10.92 4.17 -0.95
N ILE A 119 -10.29 5.33 -0.82
CA ILE A 119 -8.91 5.46 -0.35
C ILE A 119 -8.96 5.91 1.12
N VAL A 120 -8.40 5.11 2.00
CA VAL A 120 -8.40 5.35 3.46
C VAL A 120 -6.96 5.57 3.93
N PRO A 121 -6.55 6.82 4.17
CA PRO A 121 -5.24 7.08 4.76
C PRO A 121 -5.27 6.78 6.28
N VAL A 122 -4.25 6.10 6.80
CA VAL A 122 -4.10 5.76 8.23
C VAL A 122 -2.68 6.08 8.71
N ASN A 123 -2.50 6.21 10.02
CA ASN A 123 -1.21 6.50 10.67
C ASN A 123 -0.51 7.76 10.11
N MET A 124 -1.30 8.81 9.86
CA MET A 124 -0.79 10.10 9.37
C MET A 124 -0.24 10.95 10.52
N ASN A 125 0.76 11.77 10.22
CA ASN A 125 1.12 12.93 11.02
C ASN A 125 0.45 14.21 10.49
N GLU A 126 0.62 15.33 11.19
CA GLU A 126 0.02 16.62 10.83
C GLU A 126 0.42 17.13 9.43
N GLU A 127 1.69 16.93 9.03
CA GLU A 127 2.20 17.37 7.72
C GLU A 127 1.55 16.58 6.57
N ILE A 128 1.40 15.27 6.75
CA ILE A 128 0.74 14.38 5.79
C ILE A 128 -0.74 14.73 5.68
N GLU A 129 -1.43 14.86 6.82
CA GLU A 129 -2.84 15.24 6.85
C GLU A 129 -3.09 16.58 6.13
N PHE A 130 -2.24 17.57 6.39
CA PHE A 130 -2.27 18.86 5.71
C PHE A 130 -2.16 18.70 4.18
N MET A 131 -1.19 17.92 3.70
CA MET A 131 -0.96 17.75 2.27
C MET A 131 -2.12 17.03 1.57
N ILE A 132 -2.70 16.01 2.22
CA ILE A 132 -3.87 15.28 1.71
C ILE A 132 -5.08 16.20 1.62
N ASN A 133 -5.37 16.94 2.69
CA ASN A 133 -6.48 17.89 2.73
C ASN A 133 -6.33 18.97 1.65
N ARG A 134 -5.10 19.45 1.42
CA ARG A 134 -4.80 20.39 0.33
C ARG A 134 -5.09 19.81 -1.04
N ALA A 135 -4.73 18.55 -1.30
CA ALA A 135 -5.00 17.88 -2.57
C ALA A 135 -6.52 17.71 -2.81
N MET A 136 -7.26 17.31 -1.78
CA MET A 136 -8.72 17.09 -1.87
C MET A 136 -9.53 18.38 -2.03
N LYS A 137 -9.13 19.49 -1.41
CA LYS A 137 -9.83 20.79 -1.55
C LYS A 137 -9.88 21.30 -2.99
N ASN A 138 -8.93 20.91 -3.83
CA ASN A 138 -8.91 21.27 -5.25
C ASN A 138 -9.95 20.50 -6.10
N ASN A 139 -10.73 19.58 -5.51
CA ASN A 139 -11.82 18.85 -6.19
C ASN A 139 -13.15 19.62 -6.27
N LEU A 140 -13.25 20.81 -5.67
CA LEU A 140 -14.49 21.60 -5.62
C LEU A 140 -14.60 22.63 -6.76
N LYS A 141 -14.29 22.26 -8.00
CA LYS A 141 -14.49 23.12 -9.18
C LYS A 141 -15.41 22.48 -10.20
#